data_AF-A0A7R9TBV2-F1
#
_entry.id   AF-A0A7R9TBV2-F1
#
_cell.length_a   1.000
_cell.length_b   1.000
_cell.length_c   1.000
_cell.angle_alpha   90.00
_cell.angle_beta   90.00
_cell.angle_gamma   90.00
#
_symmetry.space_group_name_H-M   'P 1'
#
loop_
_entity.id
_entity.type
_entity.pdbx_description
1 polymer ?
#
loop_
_entity_poly.entity_id
_entity_poly.type
_entity_poly.pdbx_seq_one_letter_code
_entity_poly.pdbx_strand_id
1 'polypeptide(L)'
;AAGDALVFLHADSELPAGYARLVERALRAGATWGCFGLELVATAGGVGGECARGWLRLASWGAAQRTRWLGLPYGDQALFMTRGAFEGALGGFKGDFMEDVAASVRLGRALGAPAALLSHRVRSSARRYEALGGCLTSALNAALLAAYAL
;
A
#
# COMPACT_ATOMS: atom_id res chain seq x y z
N ALA A 1 5.35 14.61 -12.80
CA ALA A 1 6.35 14.74 -11.72
C ALA A 1 7.75 14.82 -12.33
N ALA A 2 8.65 15.68 -11.83
CA ALA A 2 9.99 15.90 -12.39
C ALA A 2 11.16 15.36 -11.53
N GLY A 3 10.90 14.87 -10.32
CA GLY A 3 11.93 14.34 -9.42
C GLY A 3 12.36 12.90 -9.75
N ASP A 4 13.47 12.47 -9.18
CA ASP A 4 14.03 11.11 -9.33
C ASP A 4 13.42 10.08 -8.38
N ALA A 5 12.80 10.57 -7.29
CA ALA A 5 12.00 9.77 -6.38
C ALA A 5 10.52 10.01 -6.66
N LEU A 6 9.76 8.93 -6.82
CA LEU A 6 8.33 8.96 -7.04
C LEU A 6 7.61 8.34 -5.83
N VAL A 7 6.51 8.97 -5.41
CA VAL A 7 5.62 8.48 -4.37
C VAL A 7 4.20 8.49 -4.94
N PHE A 8 3.52 7.37 -4.87
CA PHE A 8 2.15 7.19 -5.30
C PHE A 8 1.26 7.12 -4.07
N LEU A 9 0.27 8.01 -4.02
CA LEU A 9 -0.60 8.18 -2.87
C LEU A 9 -2.06 8.12 -3.32
N HIS A 10 -2.86 7.35 -2.59
CA HIS A 10 -4.30 7.32 -2.80
C HIS A 10 -4.95 8.63 -2.34
N ALA A 11 -6.03 9.02 -3.00
CA ALA A 11 -6.71 10.29 -2.72
C ALA A 11 -7.31 10.38 -1.30
N ASP A 12 -7.56 9.24 -0.65
CA ASP A 12 -8.07 9.14 0.71
C ASP A 12 -7.00 8.69 1.73
N SER A 13 -5.72 8.94 1.39
CA SER A 13 -4.57 8.62 2.22
C SER A 13 -3.71 9.85 2.52
N GLU A 14 -3.16 9.88 3.73
CA GLU A 14 -2.23 10.91 4.21
C GLU A 14 -0.87 10.30 4.51
N LEU A 15 0.19 10.92 3.96
CA LEU A 15 1.57 10.53 4.23
C LEU A 15 2.01 10.99 5.64
N PRO A 16 2.90 10.24 6.31
CA PRO A 16 3.44 10.65 7.60
C PRO A 16 4.28 11.93 7.47
N ALA A 17 4.37 12.69 8.56
CA ALA A 17 5.25 13.85 8.62
C ALA A 17 6.70 13.45 8.29
N GLY A 18 7.35 14.22 7.41
CA GLY A 18 8.72 13.95 6.98
C GLY A 18 8.87 12.78 5.98
N TYR A 19 7.78 12.32 5.35
CA TYR A 19 7.81 11.21 4.37
C TYR A 19 8.90 11.37 3.30
N ALA A 20 9.13 12.58 2.80
CA ALA A 20 10.10 12.83 1.73
C ALA A 20 11.52 12.40 2.16
N ARG A 21 11.94 12.75 3.38
CA ARG A 21 13.24 12.35 3.94
C ARG A 21 13.32 10.84 4.16
N LEU A 22 12.23 10.19 4.54
CA LEU A 22 12.17 8.74 4.72
C LEU A 22 12.36 8.01 3.38
N VAL A 23 11.66 8.46 2.33
CA VAL A 23 11.79 7.92 0.98
C VAL A 23 13.19 8.15 0.43
N GLU A 24 13.70 9.38 0.50
CA GLU A 24 15.05 9.69 0.04
C GLU A 24 16.11 8.84 0.74
N ARG A 25 16.00 8.67 2.06
CA ARG A 25 16.93 7.82 2.83
C ARG A 25 16.87 6.37 2.37
N ALA A 26 15.68 5.82 2.16
CA ALA A 26 15.52 4.44 1.70
C ALA A 26 16.11 4.24 0.31
N LEU A 27 15.82 5.16 -0.63
CA LEU A 27 16.33 5.07 -2.00
C LEU A 27 17.85 5.27 -2.06
N ARG A 28 18.41 6.21 -1.28
CA ARG A 28 19.88 6.39 -1.17
C ARG A 28 20.59 5.20 -0.54
N ALA A 29 19.90 4.45 0.32
CA ALA A 29 20.43 3.21 0.89
C ALA A 29 20.38 2.03 -0.09
N GLY A 30 19.92 2.25 -1.33
CA GLY A 30 19.92 1.25 -2.40
C GLY A 30 18.56 0.61 -2.69
N ALA A 31 17.49 1.02 -2.00
CA ALA A 31 16.15 0.55 -2.34
C ALA A 31 15.75 1.10 -3.72
N THR A 32 15.30 0.23 -4.62
CA THR A 32 14.75 0.63 -5.93
C THR A 32 13.26 0.95 -5.84
N TRP A 33 12.55 0.22 -4.97
CA TRP A 33 11.14 0.46 -4.65
C TRP A 33 10.79 -0.05 -3.24
N GLY A 34 9.69 0.45 -2.71
CA GLY A 34 9.17 0.10 -1.40
C GLY A 34 7.78 0.70 -1.14
N CYS A 35 7.34 0.60 0.10
CA CYS A 35 6.07 1.14 0.56
C CYS A 35 6.13 1.56 2.04
N PHE A 36 5.14 2.29 2.50
CA PHE A 36 4.95 2.60 3.90
C PHE A 36 4.14 1.51 4.61
N GLY A 37 4.17 1.54 5.95
CA GLY A 37 3.18 0.84 6.75
C GLY A 37 1.79 1.44 6.53
N LEU A 38 0.76 0.67 6.82
CA LEU A 38 -0.63 1.14 6.77
C LEU A 38 -1.18 1.37 8.17
N GLU A 39 -1.98 2.41 8.31
CA GLU A 39 -2.91 2.63 9.41
C GLU A 39 -4.28 2.99 8.84
N LEU A 40 -5.26 2.11 9.02
CA LEU A 40 -6.64 2.41 8.68
C LEU A 40 -7.28 3.26 9.78
N VAL A 41 -7.75 4.45 9.41
CA VAL A 41 -8.33 5.45 10.31
C VAL A 41 -9.82 5.56 10.08
N ALA A 42 -10.59 5.53 11.17
CA ALA A 42 -12.03 5.72 11.13
C ALA A 42 -12.41 7.10 10.58
N THR A 43 -13.49 7.18 9.83
CA THR A 43 -14.00 8.46 9.32
C THR A 43 -14.78 9.22 10.40
N ALA A 44 -14.89 10.55 10.28
CA ALA A 44 -15.54 11.39 11.29
C ALA A 44 -17.04 11.06 11.53
N GLY A 45 -17.66 10.28 10.65
CA GLY A 45 -19.03 9.75 10.79
C GLY A 45 -19.11 8.22 10.82
N GLY A 46 -17.98 7.54 10.97
CA GLY A 46 -17.88 6.09 10.94
C GLY A 46 -18.57 5.44 12.14
N VAL A 47 -19.49 4.51 11.88
CA VAL A 47 -20.20 3.77 12.92
C VAL A 47 -19.30 2.63 13.41
N GLY A 48 -18.36 2.95 14.30
CA GLY A 48 -17.34 2.00 14.74
C GLY A 48 -17.12 1.99 16.24
N GLY A 49 -17.78 1.07 16.94
CA GLY A 49 -17.43 0.73 18.33
C GLY A 49 -16.01 0.13 18.46
N GLU A 50 -15.63 -0.30 19.65
CA GLU A 50 -14.29 -0.87 19.89
C GLU A 50 -13.96 -2.07 18.99
N CYS A 51 -14.94 -2.90 18.67
CA CYS A 51 -14.78 -4.03 17.75
C CYS A 51 -14.33 -3.58 16.35
N ALA A 52 -14.88 -2.48 15.82
CA ALA A 52 -14.49 -1.95 14.52
C ALA A 52 -13.02 -1.47 14.56
N ARG A 53 -12.64 -0.74 15.62
CA ARG A 53 -11.24 -0.32 15.83
C ARG A 53 -10.28 -1.51 15.93
N GLY A 54 -10.69 -2.59 16.60
CA GLY A 54 -9.94 -3.84 16.66
C GLY A 54 -9.69 -4.43 15.27
N TRP A 55 -10.73 -4.49 14.43
CA TRP A 55 -10.62 -4.94 13.04
C TRP A 55 -9.70 -4.07 12.18
N LEU A 56 -9.76 -2.74 12.32
CA LEU A 56 -8.87 -1.84 11.57
C LEU A 56 -7.39 -2.07 11.93
N ARG A 57 -7.10 -2.31 13.21
CA ARG A 57 -5.74 -2.68 13.67
C ARG A 57 -5.30 -4.01 13.08
N LEU A 58 -6.18 -5.01 13.07
CA LEU A 58 -5.90 -6.32 12.49
C LEU A 58 -5.66 -6.24 10.97
N ALA A 59 -6.49 -5.49 10.25
CA ALA A 59 -6.33 -5.27 8.81
C ALA A 59 -5.02 -4.53 8.49
N SER A 60 -4.69 -3.48 9.25
CA SER A 60 -3.41 -2.75 9.12
C SER A 60 -2.20 -3.64 9.40
N TRP A 61 -2.30 -4.53 10.40
CA TRP A 61 -1.27 -5.53 10.68
C TRP A 61 -1.16 -6.57 9.55
N GLY A 62 -2.29 -7.06 9.05
CA GLY A 62 -2.36 -8.02 7.95
C GLY A 62 -1.74 -7.47 6.67
N ALA A 63 -1.96 -6.19 6.35
CA ALA A 63 -1.31 -5.52 5.22
C ALA A 63 0.23 -5.53 5.35
N ALA A 64 0.76 -5.25 6.54
CA ALA A 64 2.19 -5.32 6.80
C ALA A 64 2.73 -6.75 6.68
N GLN A 65 2.02 -7.76 7.19
CA GLN A 65 2.44 -9.16 7.04
C GLN A 65 2.42 -9.59 5.58
N ARG A 66 1.33 -9.33 4.84
CA ARG A 66 1.22 -9.61 3.40
C ARG A 66 2.43 -9.05 2.65
N THR A 67 2.80 -7.81 2.94
CA THR A 67 3.97 -7.18 2.32
C THR A 67 5.27 -7.91 2.67
N ARG A 68 5.47 -8.26 3.95
CA ARG A 68 6.69 -8.93 4.42
C ARG A 68 6.87 -10.32 3.86
N TRP A 69 5.81 -11.11 3.81
CA TRP A 69 5.87 -12.52 3.44
C TRP A 69 5.68 -12.76 1.94
N LEU A 70 4.84 -11.95 1.28
CA LEU A 70 4.50 -12.14 -0.13
C LEU A 70 5.12 -11.06 -1.03
N GLY A 71 5.77 -10.05 -0.47
CA GLY A 71 6.29 -8.92 -1.24
C GLY A 71 5.20 -8.11 -1.94
N LEU A 72 3.97 -8.14 -1.44
CA LEU A 72 2.78 -7.65 -2.14
C LEU A 72 2.09 -6.51 -1.38
N PRO A 73 2.65 -5.29 -1.41
CA PRO A 73 1.96 -4.11 -0.90
C PRO A 73 0.80 -3.73 -1.81
N TYR A 74 -0.25 -3.17 -1.22
CA TYR A 74 -1.37 -2.57 -1.96
C TYR A 74 -1.13 -1.07 -2.10
N GLY A 75 -1.89 -0.39 -2.95
CA GLY A 75 -1.71 1.04 -3.20
C GLY A 75 -1.98 1.92 -1.98
N ASP A 76 -2.80 1.44 -1.03
CA ASP A 76 -3.09 2.11 0.24
C ASP A 76 -1.85 2.26 1.16
N GLN A 77 -0.80 1.46 0.92
CA GLN A 77 0.49 1.56 1.61
C GLN A 77 1.42 2.63 1.03
N ALA A 78 0.97 3.43 0.06
CA ALA A 78 1.74 4.40 -0.69
C ALA A 78 3.07 3.84 -1.23
N LEU A 79 3.05 3.40 -2.48
CA LEU A 79 4.25 2.89 -3.13
C LEU A 79 5.23 4.04 -3.39
N PHE A 80 6.51 3.80 -3.17
CA PHE A 80 7.58 4.71 -3.57
C PHE A 80 8.66 3.97 -4.33
N MET A 81 9.31 4.65 -5.25
CA MET A 81 10.35 4.05 -6.10
C MET A 81 11.20 5.11 -6.78
N THR A 82 12.33 4.69 -7.34
CA THR A 82 13.08 5.54 -8.27
C THR A 82 12.29 5.71 -9.57
N ARG A 83 12.53 6.81 -10.28
CA ARG A 83 11.98 7.02 -11.62
C ARG A 83 12.34 5.88 -12.57
N GLY A 84 13.59 5.42 -12.54
CA GLY A 84 14.04 4.31 -13.37
C GLY A 84 13.30 3.00 -13.09
N ALA A 85 12.99 2.71 -11.81
CA ALA A 85 12.17 1.55 -11.46
C ALA A 85 10.74 1.69 -12.00
N PHE A 86 10.12 2.87 -11.88
CA PHE A 86 8.78 3.12 -12.42
C PHE A 86 8.73 2.99 -13.95
N GLU A 87 9.60 3.70 -14.66
CA GLU A 87 9.60 3.73 -16.13
C GLU A 87 10.04 2.39 -16.71
N GLY A 88 11.06 1.75 -16.13
CA GLY A 88 11.61 0.48 -16.61
C GLY A 88 10.75 -0.75 -16.29
N ALA A 89 10.21 -0.87 -15.07
CA ALA A 89 9.44 -2.05 -14.68
C ALA A 89 7.94 -1.91 -14.99
N LEU A 90 7.37 -0.71 -14.76
CA LEU A 90 5.94 -0.47 -14.95
C LEU A 90 5.62 0.16 -16.31
N GLY A 91 6.47 1.07 -16.80
CA GLY A 91 6.15 1.85 -18.00
C GLY A 91 4.84 2.65 -17.84
N GLY A 92 4.50 2.99 -16.60
CA GLY A 92 3.21 3.56 -16.23
C GLY A 92 2.24 2.60 -15.56
N PHE A 93 1.24 3.19 -14.91
CA PHE A 93 0.04 2.53 -14.45
C PHE A 93 -0.86 2.27 -15.66
N LYS A 94 -1.25 1.02 -15.84
CA LYS A 94 -2.15 0.56 -16.89
C LYS A 94 -3.43 0.28 -16.14
N GLY A 95 -4.55 0.90 -16.53
CA GLY A 95 -5.86 0.86 -15.84
C GLY A 95 -6.50 -0.52 -15.79
N ASP A 96 -5.72 -1.50 -15.36
CA ASP A 96 -6.00 -2.92 -15.23
C ASP A 96 -6.87 -3.12 -13.99
N PHE A 97 -7.57 -4.25 -13.97
CA PHE A 97 -8.23 -4.70 -12.76
C PHE A 97 -7.20 -4.91 -11.65
N MET A 98 -7.40 -4.28 -10.48
CA MET A 98 -6.41 -4.22 -9.39
C MET A 98 -5.06 -3.68 -9.83
N GLU A 99 -5.08 -2.55 -10.54
CA GLU A 99 -3.90 -1.83 -11.04
C GLU A 99 -2.75 -1.70 -10.03
N ASP A 100 -3.06 -1.47 -8.75
CA ASP A 100 -2.08 -1.37 -7.67
C ASP A 100 -1.40 -2.72 -7.36
N VAL A 101 -2.16 -3.81 -7.29
CA VAL A 101 -1.63 -5.17 -7.14
C VAL A 101 -0.84 -5.58 -8.38
N ALA A 102 -1.35 -5.27 -9.58
CA ALA A 102 -0.65 -5.54 -10.83
C ALA A 102 0.70 -4.81 -10.89
N ALA A 103 0.75 -3.56 -10.43
CA ALA A 103 1.99 -2.82 -10.32
C ALA A 103 2.96 -3.49 -9.33
N SER A 104 2.51 -3.86 -8.14
CA SER A 104 3.34 -4.57 -7.15
C SER A 104 3.87 -5.91 -7.66
N VAL A 105 3.07 -6.68 -8.39
CA VAL A 105 3.52 -7.94 -9.01
C VAL A 105 4.57 -7.70 -10.09
N ARG A 106 4.35 -6.70 -10.96
CA ARG A 106 5.31 -6.36 -12.03
C ARG A 106 6.63 -5.83 -11.47
N LEU A 107 6.58 -4.98 -10.45
CA LEU A 107 7.76 -4.53 -9.70
C LEU A 107 8.46 -5.72 -9.04
N GLY A 108 7.71 -6.59 -8.37
CA GLY A 108 8.22 -7.83 -7.76
C GLY A 108 8.94 -8.74 -8.75
N ARG A 109 8.39 -8.92 -9.95
CA ARG A 109 8.99 -9.73 -11.02
C ARG A 109 10.24 -9.11 -11.61
N ALA A 110 10.27 -7.79 -11.79
CA ALA A 110 11.38 -7.10 -12.44
C ALA A 110 12.54 -6.76 -11.48
N LEU A 111 12.22 -6.45 -10.22
CA LEU A 111 13.16 -5.85 -9.25
C LEU A 111 13.26 -6.64 -7.94
N GLY A 112 12.50 -7.73 -7.79
CA GLY A 112 12.37 -8.48 -6.53
C GLY A 112 11.38 -7.85 -5.56
N ALA A 113 11.20 -8.49 -4.40
CA ALA A 113 10.35 -8.02 -3.31
C ALA A 113 10.68 -6.57 -2.89
N PRO A 114 9.72 -5.81 -2.32
CA PRO A 114 9.95 -4.43 -1.92
C PRO A 114 11.12 -4.35 -0.95
N ALA A 115 12.15 -3.61 -1.34
CA ALA A 115 13.38 -3.48 -0.57
C ALA A 115 13.17 -2.73 0.75
N ALA A 116 12.06 -2.00 0.87
CA ALA A 116 11.70 -1.27 2.08
C ALA A 116 10.19 -1.32 2.35
N LEU A 117 9.83 -1.83 3.54
CA LEU A 117 8.57 -1.55 4.21
C LEU A 117 8.87 -0.59 5.37
N LEU A 118 8.55 0.70 5.17
CA LEU A 118 8.84 1.71 6.19
C LEU A 118 7.95 1.52 7.41
N SER A 119 8.52 1.66 8.61
CA SER A 119 7.78 1.55 9.87
C SER A 119 6.77 2.67 10.10
N HIS A 120 6.98 3.81 9.43
CA HIS A 120 6.06 4.94 9.45
C HIS A 120 4.81 4.62 8.64
N ARG A 121 3.65 5.02 9.14
CA ARG A 121 2.37 4.60 8.59
C ARG A 121 1.73 5.71 7.77
N VAL A 122 1.26 5.34 6.58
CA VAL A 122 0.26 6.08 5.82
C VAL A 122 -1.08 5.87 6.49
N ARG A 123 -1.79 6.97 6.72
CA ARG A 123 -3.13 6.94 7.29
C ARG A 123 -4.12 6.91 6.13
N SER A 124 -4.92 5.86 6.03
CA SER A 124 -5.90 5.70 4.95
C SER A 124 -7.30 5.55 5.51
N SER A 125 -8.30 6.04 4.79
CA SER A 125 -9.69 6.01 5.25
C SER A 125 -10.23 4.59 5.37
N ALA A 126 -10.83 4.26 6.51
CA ALA A 126 -11.46 2.98 6.77
C ALA A 126 -12.90 2.86 6.22
N ARG A 127 -13.35 3.80 5.38
CA ARG A 127 -14.74 3.91 4.89
C ARG A 127 -15.36 2.60 4.40
N ARG A 128 -14.60 1.77 3.66
CA ARG A 128 -15.11 0.46 3.18
C ARG A 128 -15.31 -0.54 4.34
N TYR A 129 -14.39 -0.56 5.30
CA TYR A 129 -14.50 -1.37 6.52
C TYR A 129 -15.66 -0.91 7.41
N GLU A 130 -15.96 0.38 7.44
CA GLU A 130 -17.11 0.94 8.16
C GLU A 130 -18.44 0.61 7.46
N ALA A 131 -18.48 0.66 6.13
CA ALA A 131 -19.68 0.39 5.35
C ALA A 131 -20.06 -1.10 5.28
N LEU A 132 -19.07 -1.99 5.12
CA LEU A 132 -19.29 -3.42 4.88
C LEU A 132 -18.93 -4.30 6.09
N GLY A 133 -18.28 -3.74 7.11
CA GLY A 133 -17.70 -4.49 8.22
C GLY A 133 -16.33 -5.11 7.88
N GLY A 134 -15.56 -5.39 8.94
CA GLY A 134 -14.18 -5.87 8.81
C GLY A 134 -14.05 -7.27 8.19
N CYS A 135 -14.92 -8.21 8.58
CA CYS A 135 -14.90 -9.57 8.05
C CYS A 135 -15.18 -9.59 6.54
N LEU A 136 -16.28 -8.99 6.10
CA LEU A 136 -16.68 -9.00 4.69
C LEU A 136 -15.66 -8.26 3.83
N THR A 137 -15.18 -7.09 4.26
CA THR A 137 -14.14 -6.36 3.52
C THR A 137 -12.86 -7.19 3.37
N SER A 138 -12.43 -7.87 4.43
CA SER A 138 -11.24 -8.72 4.38
C SER A 138 -11.44 -9.94 3.47
N ALA A 139 -12.59 -10.59 3.54
CA ALA A 139 -12.94 -11.72 2.67
C ALA A 139 -13.01 -11.29 1.19
N LEU A 140 -13.62 -10.15 0.89
CA LEU A 140 -13.66 -9.60 -0.46
C LEU A 140 -12.25 -9.27 -0.97
N ASN A 141 -11.40 -8.66 -0.16
CA ASN A 141 -10.02 -8.36 -0.55
C ASN A 141 -9.21 -9.65 -0.82
N ALA A 142 -9.43 -10.71 -0.04
CA ALA A 142 -8.82 -12.02 -0.26
C ALA A 142 -9.35 -12.68 -1.55
N ALA A 143 -10.67 -12.61 -1.80
CA ALA A 143 -11.28 -13.14 -3.01
C ALA A 143 -10.80 -12.41 -4.27
N LEU A 144 -10.69 -11.09 -4.22
CA LEU A 144 -10.14 -10.28 -5.31
C LEU A 144 -8.69 -10.68 -5.61
N LEU A 145 -7.86 -10.86 -4.57
CA LEU A 145 -6.48 -11.31 -4.74
C LEU A 145 -6.40 -12.73 -5.32
N ALA A 146 -7.25 -13.64 -4.86
CA ALA A 146 -7.32 -15.00 -5.41
C ALA A 146 -7.76 -15.00 -6.88
N ALA A 147 -8.77 -14.19 -7.22
CA ALA A 147 -9.24 -14.03 -8.59
C ALA A 147 -8.18 -13.43 -9.51
N TYR A 148 -7.33 -12.52 -9.00
CA TYR A 148 -6.18 -11.99 -9.74
C TYR A 148 -5.08 -13.03 -9.97
N ALA A 149 -4.94 -14.01 -9.07
CA ALA A 149 -3.90 -15.04 -9.14
C ALA A 149 -4.27 -16.24 -10.04
N LEU A 150 -5.54 -16.36 -10.45
CA LEU A 150 -6.06 -17.38 -11.37
C LEU A 150 -5.91 -16.93 -12.82
#